data_AF-A0A7C5NCZ2-F1
#
_entry.id   AF-A0A7C5NCZ2-F1
#
_cell.length_a   1.000
_cell.length_b   1.000
_cell.length_c   1.000
_cell.angle_alpha   90.00
_cell.angle_beta   90.00
_cell.angle_gamma   90.00
#
_symmetry.space_group_name_H-M   'P 1'
#
loop_
_entity.id
_entity.type
_entity.pdbx_description
1 polymer ?
#
loop_
_entity_poly.entity_id
_entity_poly.type
_entity_poly.pdbx_seq_one_letter_code
_entity_poly.pdbx_strand_id
1 'polypeptide(L)'
;MAPVTSSPWRVLPIRLVRLLALVLAIGLVLVVSPAAARTVRITEVDASKSPDPKVERRIEKTLTRLLKRATRRAKWGKGDKVELSARVVKLSYEESEDVLRVSVTVVAKIAGGKGARSHIRLGGRPSKRHDVEKDALKIVADGLITRLSAIARGEKGD
;
A
#
# COMPACT_ATOMS: atom_id res chain seq x y z
N MET A 1 -56.06 62.69 -46.93
CA MET A 1 -57.27 61.88 -47.16
C MET A 1 -56.82 60.51 -47.65
N ALA A 2 -57.33 59.44 -47.03
CA ALA A 2 -56.97 57.99 -47.12
C ALA A 2 -55.78 57.51 -46.23
N PRO A 3 -55.78 56.24 -45.76
CA PRO A 3 -56.72 55.70 -44.78
C PRO A 3 -56.04 54.99 -43.57
N VAL A 4 -56.87 54.79 -42.54
CA VAL A 4 -56.69 53.96 -41.34
C VAL A 4 -56.21 52.53 -41.67
N THR A 5 -55.21 52.02 -40.96
CA THR A 5 -55.09 50.56 -40.71
C THR A 5 -54.58 50.26 -39.30
N SER A 6 -55.14 49.18 -38.79
CA SER A 6 -55.29 48.75 -37.41
C SER A 6 -54.05 48.08 -36.79
N SER A 7 -53.89 48.33 -35.49
CA SER A 7 -53.13 47.52 -34.55
C SER A 7 -53.66 46.08 -34.47
N PRO A 8 -52.77 45.08 -34.36
CA PRO A 8 -53.12 43.84 -33.70
C PRO A 8 -52.26 43.64 -32.45
N TRP A 9 -52.90 43.81 -31.30
CA TRP A 9 -52.43 43.27 -30.03
C TRP A 9 -52.26 41.75 -30.16
N ARG A 10 -51.06 41.24 -29.90
CA ARG A 10 -50.85 39.85 -29.51
C ARG A 10 -50.05 39.84 -28.22
N VAL A 11 -50.79 39.92 -27.11
CA VAL A 11 -50.34 39.47 -25.81
C VAL A 11 -49.99 37.98 -25.91
N LEU A 12 -48.70 37.68 -26.00
CA LEU A 12 -48.21 36.31 -25.84
C LEU A 12 -48.35 35.90 -24.36
N PRO A 13 -48.94 34.73 -24.07
CA PRO A 13 -49.17 34.29 -22.70
C PRO A 13 -47.84 33.95 -21.99
N ILE A 14 -47.57 34.68 -20.90
CA ILE A 14 -46.40 34.64 -20.00
C ILE A 14 -46.25 33.28 -19.25
N ARG A 15 -47.00 32.24 -19.61
CA ARG A 15 -47.04 30.97 -18.87
C ARG A 15 -46.24 29.82 -19.48
N LEU A 16 -45.30 30.09 -20.37
CA LEU A 16 -44.47 29.04 -20.98
C LEU A 16 -42.95 29.22 -20.77
N VAL A 17 -42.52 30.06 -19.84
CA VAL A 17 -41.07 30.32 -19.57
C VAL A 17 -40.58 29.69 -18.27
N ARG A 18 -41.44 29.04 -17.48
CA ARG A 18 -41.08 28.46 -16.17
C ARG A 18 -40.81 26.95 -16.15
N LEU A 19 -40.67 26.31 -17.31
CA LEU A 19 -40.35 24.87 -17.41
C LEU A 19 -39.04 24.58 -18.16
N LEU A 20 -38.16 25.59 -18.32
CA LEU A 20 -36.88 25.44 -19.02
C LEU A 20 -35.66 25.80 -18.15
N ALA A 21 -35.79 25.78 -16.81
CA ALA A 21 -34.73 26.14 -15.87
C ALA A 21 -34.35 25.01 -14.89
N LEU A 22 -34.73 23.76 -15.17
CA LEU A 22 -34.44 22.61 -14.29
C LEU A 22 -33.56 21.51 -14.92
N VAL A 23 -32.98 21.75 -16.10
CA VAL A 23 -32.13 20.73 -16.79
C VAL A 23 -30.64 21.13 -16.83
N LEU A 24 -30.27 22.32 -16.34
CA LEU A 24 -28.92 22.88 -16.48
C LEU A 24 -28.08 22.86 -15.18
N ALA A 25 -28.37 21.94 -14.26
CA ALA A 25 -27.61 21.78 -13.01
C ALA A 25 -27.17 20.33 -12.73
N ILE A 26 -27.16 19.46 -13.75
CA ILE A 26 -26.68 18.07 -13.65
C ILE A 26 -25.57 17.90 -14.68
N GLY A 27 -24.38 18.41 -14.39
CA GLY A 27 -23.33 18.41 -15.41
C GLY A 27 -21.93 18.75 -14.93
N LEU A 28 -21.60 18.44 -13.68
CA LEU A 28 -20.20 18.45 -13.25
C LEU A 28 -19.91 17.24 -12.37
N VAL A 29 -20.08 16.04 -12.94
CA VAL A 29 -19.38 14.87 -12.43
C VAL A 29 -17.91 15.09 -12.79
N LEU A 30 -17.15 15.67 -11.86
CA LEU A 30 -15.69 15.63 -11.91
C LEU A 30 -15.30 14.16 -12.00
N VAL A 31 -14.90 13.73 -13.20
CA VAL A 31 -14.20 12.47 -13.39
C VAL A 31 -12.85 12.64 -12.70
N VAL A 32 -12.82 12.40 -11.39
CA VAL A 32 -11.59 12.22 -10.64
C VAL A 32 -10.99 10.94 -11.18
N SER A 33 -10.17 11.07 -12.23
CA SER A 33 -9.41 9.95 -12.76
C SER A 33 -8.57 9.41 -11.60
N PRO A 34 -8.79 8.17 -11.14
CA PRO A 34 -8.08 7.65 -10.00
C PRO A 34 -6.62 7.55 -10.40
N ALA A 35 -5.81 8.50 -9.92
CA ALA A 35 -4.38 8.49 -10.23
C ALA A 35 -3.83 7.11 -9.84
N ALA A 36 -3.16 6.47 -10.79
CA ALA A 36 -2.80 5.07 -10.73
C ALA A 36 -2.07 4.75 -9.41
N ALA A 37 -2.50 3.67 -8.77
CA ALA A 37 -1.84 3.18 -7.57
C ALA A 37 -0.39 2.82 -7.91
N ARG A 38 0.54 3.27 -7.06
CA ARG A 38 1.96 2.97 -7.21
C ARG A 38 2.19 1.46 -7.22
N THR A 39 2.79 0.95 -8.30
CA THR A 39 3.09 -0.48 -8.45
C THR A 39 4.37 -0.81 -7.70
N VAL A 40 4.38 -1.90 -6.93
CA VAL A 40 5.54 -2.28 -6.12
C VAL A 40 6.04 -3.66 -6.52
N ARG A 41 7.33 -3.75 -6.84
CA ARG A 41 8.01 -5.00 -7.20
C ARG A 41 9.06 -5.32 -6.13
N ILE A 42 9.04 -6.56 -5.64
CA ILE A 42 10.13 -7.09 -4.82
C ILE A 42 11.14 -7.70 -5.78
N THR A 43 12.35 -7.18 -5.78
CA THR A 43 13.44 -7.57 -6.69
C THR A 43 14.32 -8.65 -6.09
N GLU A 44 14.64 -8.54 -4.81
CA GLU A 44 15.59 -9.44 -4.17
C GLU A 44 15.25 -9.65 -2.69
N VAL A 45 15.36 -10.91 -2.24
CA VAL A 45 15.30 -11.28 -0.82
C VAL A 45 16.50 -12.17 -0.54
N ASP A 46 17.38 -11.74 0.36
CA ASP A 46 18.58 -12.49 0.75
C ASP A 46 18.45 -12.99 2.20
N ALA A 47 18.65 -14.29 2.41
CA ALA A 47 18.66 -14.94 3.72
C ALA A 47 19.97 -15.69 4.05
N SER A 48 21.07 -15.44 3.33
CA SER A 48 22.36 -16.17 3.41
C SER A 48 23.10 -16.08 4.75
N LYS A 49 22.54 -15.38 5.74
CA LYS A 49 23.02 -15.38 7.13
C LYS A 49 22.53 -16.57 7.95
N SER A 50 21.68 -17.44 7.38
CA SER A 50 21.20 -18.66 8.04
C SER A 50 22.27 -19.76 8.02
N PRO A 51 22.46 -20.52 9.12
CA PRO A 51 23.50 -21.55 9.21
C PRO A 51 23.25 -22.81 8.34
N ASP A 52 22.01 -23.03 7.88
CA ASP A 52 21.64 -24.17 7.03
C ASP A 52 21.04 -23.67 5.68
N PRO A 53 21.58 -24.10 4.52
CA PRO A 53 21.08 -23.76 3.19
C PRO A 53 19.60 -24.11 2.94
N LYS A 54 19.09 -25.19 3.57
CA LYS A 54 17.66 -25.56 3.46
C LYS A 54 16.78 -24.59 4.24
N VAL A 55 17.25 -24.16 5.40
CA VAL A 55 16.57 -23.17 6.24
C VAL A 55 16.57 -21.80 5.56
N GLU A 56 17.69 -21.42 4.94
CA GLU A 56 17.81 -20.20 4.14
C GLU A 56 16.73 -20.11 3.06
N ARG A 57 16.64 -21.11 2.17
CA ARG A 57 15.64 -21.13 1.09
C ARG A 57 14.20 -21.07 1.62
N ARG A 58 13.93 -21.72 2.75
CA ARG A 58 12.61 -21.68 3.41
C ARG A 58 12.27 -20.28 3.89
N ILE A 59 13.22 -19.62 4.57
CA ILE A 59 13.05 -18.26 5.09
C ILE A 59 12.87 -17.28 3.94
N GLU A 60 13.71 -17.35 2.92
CA GLU A 60 13.64 -16.48 1.74
C GLU A 60 12.27 -16.59 1.07
N LYS A 61 11.81 -17.82 0.81
CA LYS A 61 10.50 -18.08 0.21
C LYS A 61 9.35 -17.56 1.09
N THR A 62 9.45 -17.75 2.41
CA THR A 62 8.45 -17.33 3.38
C THR A 62 8.39 -15.81 3.48
N LEU A 63 9.54 -15.16 3.67
CA LEU A 63 9.68 -13.72 3.74
C LEU A 63 9.22 -13.05 2.44
N THR A 64 9.59 -13.59 1.27
CA THR A 64 9.11 -13.09 -0.03
C THR A 64 7.59 -13.11 -0.12
N ARG A 65 6.93 -14.20 0.31
CA ARG A 65 5.46 -14.28 0.33
C ARG A 65 4.84 -13.27 1.29
N LEU A 66 5.43 -13.13 2.48
CA LEU A 66 4.95 -12.20 3.51
C LEU A 66 5.09 -10.75 3.05
N LEU A 67 6.24 -10.37 2.48
CA LEU A 67 6.47 -9.05 1.90
C LEU A 67 5.51 -8.79 0.75
N LYS A 68 5.33 -9.73 -0.20
CA LYS A 68 4.33 -9.58 -1.28
C LYS A 68 2.93 -9.32 -0.73
N ARG A 69 2.52 -10.06 0.30
CA ARG A 69 1.21 -9.89 0.95
C ARG A 69 1.10 -8.56 1.68
N ALA A 70 2.12 -8.15 2.42
CA ALA A 70 2.17 -6.88 3.12
C ALA A 70 2.12 -5.71 2.13
N THR A 71 2.93 -5.77 1.07
CA THR A 71 2.98 -4.77 -0.01
C THR A 71 1.63 -4.55 -0.65
N ARG A 72 0.87 -5.62 -0.94
CA ARG A 72 -0.49 -5.51 -1.52
C ARG A 72 -1.50 -4.82 -0.61
N ARG A 73 -1.31 -4.90 0.71
CA ARG A 73 -2.21 -4.31 1.71
C ARG A 73 -1.83 -2.87 2.07
N ALA A 74 -0.58 -2.50 1.87
CA ALA A 74 -0.06 -1.20 2.28
C ALA A 74 -0.49 -0.08 1.34
N LYS A 75 -0.63 1.12 1.91
CA LYS A 75 -0.96 2.34 1.18
C LYS A 75 0.32 3.02 0.70
N TRP A 76 0.70 2.80 -0.56
CA TRP A 76 1.93 3.34 -1.15
C TRP A 76 1.78 4.77 -1.70
N GLY A 77 0.55 5.27 -1.77
CA GLY A 77 0.23 6.54 -2.42
C GLY A 77 0.23 6.43 -3.95
N LYS A 78 0.23 7.60 -4.59
CA LYS A 78 0.29 7.77 -6.05
C LYS A 78 1.74 7.96 -6.48
N GLY A 79 2.06 7.57 -7.71
CA GLY A 79 3.35 7.83 -8.34
C GLY A 79 3.97 6.61 -9.00
N ASP A 80 5.23 6.76 -9.41
CA ASP A 80 5.94 5.77 -10.21
C ASP A 80 6.17 4.45 -9.48
N LYS A 81 6.46 3.42 -10.27
CA LYS A 81 6.78 2.07 -9.80
C LYS A 81 7.94 2.11 -8.79
N VAL A 82 7.76 1.39 -7.68
CA VAL A 82 8.78 1.25 -6.64
C VAL A 82 9.34 -0.17 -6.65
N GLU A 83 10.66 -0.27 -6.65
CA GLU A 83 11.36 -1.54 -6.53
C GLU A 83 11.96 -1.67 -5.12
N LEU A 84 11.77 -2.83 -4.51
CA LEU A 84 12.16 -3.13 -3.13
C LEU A 84 13.11 -4.32 -3.08
N SER A 85 14.22 -4.16 -2.36
CA SER A 85 15.08 -5.27 -1.94
C SER A 85 15.02 -5.45 -0.43
N ALA A 86 15.11 -6.68 0.05
CA ALA A 86 15.13 -7.02 1.48
C ALA A 86 16.24 -8.03 1.80
N ARG A 87 16.82 -7.93 2.99
CA ARG A 87 17.90 -8.80 3.45
C ARG A 87 17.73 -9.13 4.92
N VAL A 88 17.79 -10.42 5.25
CA VAL A 88 17.87 -10.90 6.63
C VAL A 88 19.29 -10.67 7.13
N VAL A 89 19.45 -9.79 8.12
CA VAL A 89 20.76 -9.42 8.68
C VAL A 89 21.11 -10.28 9.89
N LYS A 90 20.10 -10.69 10.65
CA LYS A 90 20.27 -11.56 11.82
C LYS A 90 19.08 -12.50 11.94
N LEU A 91 19.37 -13.78 12.16
CA LEU A 91 18.41 -14.78 12.57
C LEU A 91 19.08 -15.68 13.61
N SER A 92 18.55 -15.72 14.82
CA SER A 92 19.02 -16.62 15.86
C SER A 92 17.87 -17.28 16.60
N TYR A 93 18.14 -18.49 17.07
CA TYR A 93 17.23 -19.30 17.88
C TYR A 93 17.96 -19.55 19.20
N GLU A 94 17.33 -19.16 20.30
CA GLU A 94 17.80 -19.41 21.65
C GLU A 94 16.74 -20.24 22.36
N GLU A 95 17.10 -21.44 22.77
CA GLU A 95 16.21 -22.34 23.52
C GLU A 95 16.69 -22.37 24.96
N SER A 96 15.78 -22.09 25.91
CA SER A 96 16.06 -22.07 27.34
C SER A 96 14.89 -22.73 28.06
N GLU A 97 15.16 -23.85 28.73
CA GLU A 97 14.17 -24.67 29.43
C GLU A 97 12.98 -25.00 28.50
N ASP A 98 11.81 -24.37 28.73
CA ASP A 98 10.57 -24.59 27.99
C ASP A 98 10.23 -23.46 27.00
N VAL A 99 11.17 -22.56 26.71
CA VAL A 99 10.95 -21.39 25.87
C VAL A 99 11.95 -21.34 24.72
N LEU A 100 11.42 -21.30 23.50
CA LEU A 100 12.17 -20.93 22.31
C LEU A 100 12.01 -19.43 22.05
N ARG A 101 13.13 -18.72 21.93
CA ARG A 101 13.21 -17.32 21.49
C ARG A 101 13.78 -17.26 20.08
N VAL A 102 13.06 -16.60 19.19
CA VAL A 102 13.48 -16.33 17.82
C VAL A 102 13.77 -14.83 17.68
N SER A 103 15.00 -14.49 17.31
CA SER A 103 15.42 -13.12 17.04
C SER A 103 15.62 -12.93 15.55
N VAL A 104 14.86 -12.02 14.93
CA VAL A 104 14.93 -11.72 13.50
C VAL A 104 15.28 -10.24 13.32
N THR A 105 16.22 -9.93 12.43
CA THR A 105 16.44 -8.56 11.93
C THR A 105 16.44 -8.58 10.40
N VAL A 106 15.61 -7.74 9.80
CA VAL A 106 15.55 -7.56 8.34
C VAL A 106 15.74 -6.09 8.01
N VAL A 107 16.52 -5.83 6.97
CA VAL A 107 16.69 -4.51 6.37
C VAL A 107 16.10 -4.55 4.98
N ALA A 108 15.32 -3.54 4.61
CA ALA A 108 14.80 -3.40 3.26
C ALA A 108 15.04 -1.99 2.72
N LYS A 109 15.17 -1.87 1.40
CA LYS A 109 15.49 -0.61 0.72
C LYS A 109 14.57 -0.42 -0.48
N ILE A 110 14.21 0.84 -0.73
CA ILE A 110 13.64 1.28 -2.01
C ILE A 110 14.81 1.56 -2.96
N ALA A 111 14.72 1.09 -4.20
CA ALA A 111 15.70 1.40 -5.23
C ALA A 111 15.85 2.93 -5.40
N GLY A 112 17.09 3.43 -5.27
CA GLY A 112 17.39 4.87 -5.32
C GLY A 112 16.86 5.69 -4.12
N GLY A 113 16.33 5.05 -3.08
CA GLY A 113 15.68 5.71 -1.95
C GLY A 113 16.19 5.27 -0.58
N LYS A 114 15.50 5.75 0.46
CA LYS A 114 15.77 5.38 1.86
C LYS A 114 15.38 3.92 2.13
N GLY A 115 16.02 3.34 3.13
CA GLY A 115 15.69 2.01 3.65
C GLY A 115 15.00 2.05 5.01
N ALA A 116 14.49 0.90 5.41
CA ALA A 116 13.94 0.64 6.73
C ALA A 116 14.60 -0.61 7.33
N ARG A 117 14.72 -0.64 8.65
CA ARG A 117 15.16 -1.80 9.41
C ARG A 117 14.08 -2.17 10.41
N SER A 118 13.81 -3.47 10.54
CA SER A 118 12.89 -3.99 11.54
C SER A 118 13.55 -5.15 12.27
N HIS A 119 13.35 -5.17 13.58
CA HIS A 119 13.87 -6.19 14.47
C HIS A 119 12.76 -6.64 15.40
N ILE A 120 12.66 -7.96 15.60
CA ILE A 120 11.79 -8.53 16.62
C ILE A 120 12.52 -9.65 17.36
N ARG A 121 12.16 -9.82 18.63
CA ARG A 121 12.41 -11.03 19.40
C ARG A 121 11.07 -11.60 19.83
N LEU A 122 10.80 -12.84 19.48
CA LEU A 122 9.53 -13.50 19.79
C LEU A 122 9.78 -14.80 20.53
N GLY A 123 9.06 -15.01 21.63
CA GLY A 123 9.11 -16.23 22.44
C GLY A 123 7.91 -17.13 22.16
N GLY A 124 8.11 -18.44 22.27
CA GLY A 124 7.03 -19.43 22.20
C GLY A 124 7.49 -20.82 22.66
N ARG A 125 6.63 -21.82 22.50
CA ARG A 125 6.95 -23.21 22.86
C ARG A 125 7.93 -23.81 21.86
N PRO A 126 8.98 -24.54 22.29
CA PRO A 126 9.93 -25.21 21.39
C PRO A 126 9.28 -26.14 20.36
N SER A 127 8.24 -26.86 20.76
CA SER A 127 7.46 -27.73 19.87
C SER A 127 6.75 -26.99 18.73
N LYS A 128 6.62 -25.67 18.82
CA LYS A 128 6.01 -24.79 17.78
C LYS A 128 7.05 -23.91 17.08
N ARG A 129 8.32 -24.33 17.04
CA ARG A 129 9.44 -23.55 16.46
C ARG A 129 9.12 -22.88 15.13
N HIS A 130 8.55 -23.63 14.20
CA HIS A 130 8.26 -23.13 12.85
C HIS A 130 7.17 -22.04 12.84
N ASP A 131 6.18 -22.15 13.73
CA ASP A 131 5.11 -21.15 13.83
C ASP A 131 5.64 -19.86 14.43
N VAL A 132 6.46 -19.95 15.49
CA VAL A 132 7.11 -18.79 16.12
C VAL A 132 8.03 -18.07 15.12
N GLU A 133 8.81 -18.81 14.33
CA GLU A 133 9.64 -18.26 13.26
C GLU A 133 8.80 -17.50 12.22
N LYS A 134 7.72 -18.13 11.74
CA LYS A 134 6.84 -17.54 10.74
C LYS A 134 6.15 -16.28 11.25
N ASP A 135 5.72 -16.27 12.51
CA ASP A 135 5.08 -15.11 13.14
C ASP A 135 6.08 -13.97 13.33
N ALA A 136 7.31 -14.27 13.77
CA ALA A 136 8.38 -13.29 13.85
C ALA A 136 8.67 -12.65 12.48
N LEU A 137 8.81 -13.46 11.42
CA LEU A 137 9.01 -12.98 10.05
C LEU A 137 7.82 -12.13 9.57
N LYS A 138 6.59 -12.50 9.91
CA LYS A 138 5.38 -11.76 9.54
C LYS A 138 5.36 -10.37 10.18
N ILE A 139 5.64 -10.29 11.49
CA ILE A 139 5.68 -9.01 12.22
C ILE A 139 6.75 -8.09 11.60
N VAL A 140 7.94 -8.63 11.33
CA VAL A 140 9.04 -7.88 10.73
C VAL A 140 8.68 -7.38 9.33
N ALA A 141 8.09 -8.25 8.49
CA ALA A 141 7.66 -7.88 7.13
C ALA A 141 6.59 -6.79 7.14
N ASP A 142 5.56 -6.92 7.98
CA ASP A 142 4.48 -5.92 8.08
C ASP A 142 5.03 -4.57 8.59
N GLY A 143 5.93 -4.58 9.58
CA GLY A 143 6.60 -3.37 10.08
C GLY A 143 7.48 -2.68 9.02
N LEU A 144 8.26 -3.46 8.26
CA LEU A 144 9.09 -2.92 7.18
C LEU A 144 8.25 -2.26 6.09
N ILE A 145 7.23 -2.95 5.60
CA ILE A 145 6.39 -2.42 4.53
C ILE A 145 5.64 -1.18 4.99
N THR A 146 5.15 -1.15 6.24
CA THR A 146 4.50 0.03 6.80
C THR A 146 5.43 1.24 6.73
N ARG A 147 6.67 1.10 7.22
CA ARG A 147 7.66 2.19 7.22
C ARG A 147 8.11 2.57 5.81
N LEU A 148 8.33 1.61 4.92
CA LEU A 148 8.69 1.89 3.53
C LEU A 148 7.55 2.58 2.76
N SER A 149 6.30 2.22 3.04
CA SER A 149 5.14 2.88 2.42
C SER A 149 4.97 4.31 2.90
N ALA A 150 5.33 4.61 4.15
CA ALA A 150 5.41 5.98 4.67
C ALA A 150 6.51 6.77 3.97
N ILE A 151 7.72 6.21 3.88
CA ILE A 151 8.86 6.82 3.16
C ILE A 151 8.49 7.10 1.70
N ALA A 152 7.86 6.16 1.01
CA ALA A 152 7.44 6.32 -0.39
C ALA A 152 6.42 7.46 -0.57
N ARG A 153 5.60 7.73 0.45
CA ARG A 153 4.65 8.86 0.48
C ARG A 153 5.30 10.19 0.88
N GLY A 154 6.60 10.20 1.20
CA GLY A 154 7.31 11.40 1.64
C GLY A 154 7.20 11.67 3.14
N GLU A 155 6.60 10.75 3.92
CA GLU A 155 6.57 10.85 5.38
C GLU A 155 7.98 10.57 5.94
N LYS A 156 8.42 11.32 6.96
CA LYS A 156 9.63 10.97 7.72
C LYS A 156 9.35 9.64 8.41
N GLY A 157 9.98 8.57 7.91
CA GLY A 157 9.96 7.27 8.57
C GLY A 157 10.85 7.32 9.81
N ASP A 158 10.28 7.74 10.94
CA ASP A 158 10.90 7.74 12.28
C ASP A 158 10.89 6.36 12.93
#